data_AF-A0A7C7V1Z3-F1
#
_entry.id   AF-A0A7C7V1Z3-F1
#
_cell.length_a   1.000
_cell.length_b   1.000
_cell.length_c   1.000
_cell.angle_alpha   90.00
_cell.angle_beta   90.00
_cell.angle_gamma   90.00
#
_symmetry.space_group_name_H-M   'P 1'
#
loop_
_entity.id
_entity.type
_entity.pdbx_description
1 polymer ?
#
loop_
_entity_poly.entity_id
_entity_poly.type
_entity_poly.pdbx_seq_one_letter_code
_entity_poly.pdbx_strand_id
1 'polypeptide(L)'
;MIPTTHPLRPERLPIHAIKRPALPGGLFCICPYPPKTVPLLPHPWHNRASLPEARCSRGIGIMGPIKAIVTCYVKIFNFADRARQAEYWWFVLFQTLVIFGAIFAWGYTVAMRVQSDPAFAQFLQSPGGAEAYVNSLFAGYVPYFVVGYVILFWLPMLSVSVRRLHDTDRGGIWLFINLMPLIGPIWFTVLMCLPGTRGDNRFGGDPISNRKAPIPFHPAFAGELQGEERDRAEVARRTAARDYYKRRVLPSIQSSSA
;
A
#
# COMPACT_ATOMS: atom_id res chain seq x y z
N MET A 1 -72.94 -19.03 11.62
CA MET A 1 -72.98 -18.48 10.26
C MET A 1 -71.56 -18.15 9.84
N ILE A 2 -71.05 -18.90 8.87
CA ILE A 2 -69.77 -18.66 8.20
C ILE A 2 -70.00 -17.57 7.14
N PRO A 3 -69.05 -16.64 6.95
CA PRO A 3 -68.78 -16.13 5.61
C PRO A 3 -67.30 -16.30 5.26
N THR A 4 -67.09 -17.16 4.28
CA THR A 4 -65.91 -17.27 3.42
C THR A 4 -65.85 -16.09 2.44
N THR A 5 -64.67 -15.49 2.20
CA THR A 5 -64.18 -15.18 0.83
C THR A 5 -62.72 -14.68 0.82
N HIS A 6 -61.90 -15.49 0.14
CA HIS A 6 -60.69 -15.23 -0.67
C HIS A 6 -59.52 -14.32 -0.25
N PRO A 7 -58.26 -14.82 -0.34
CA PRO A 7 -57.04 -14.04 -0.20
C PRO A 7 -56.64 -13.31 -1.50
N LEU A 8 -56.17 -12.07 -1.35
CA LEU A 8 -55.61 -11.24 -2.41
C LEU A 8 -54.29 -11.83 -2.94
N ARG A 9 -54.22 -11.99 -4.26
CA ARG A 9 -53.07 -12.48 -5.03
C ARG A 9 -52.05 -11.34 -5.22
N PRO A 10 -50.74 -11.53 -4.98
CA PRO A 10 -49.75 -10.51 -5.32
C PRO A 10 -49.47 -10.47 -6.82
N GLU A 11 -49.53 -9.26 -7.36
CA GLU A 11 -49.33 -8.86 -8.74
C GLU A 11 -47.86 -9.06 -9.16
N ARG A 12 -47.63 -9.81 -10.25
CA ARG A 12 -46.28 -10.07 -10.81
C ARG A 12 -45.92 -8.94 -11.78
N LEU A 13 -44.91 -8.13 -11.43
CA LEU A 13 -44.28 -7.19 -12.36
C LEU A 13 -43.42 -7.95 -13.40
N PRO A 14 -43.46 -7.58 -14.70
CA PRO A 14 -42.69 -8.24 -15.74
C PRO A 14 -41.22 -7.83 -15.68
N ILE A 15 -40.33 -8.81 -15.50
CA ILE A 15 -38.88 -8.64 -15.55
C ILE A 15 -38.47 -8.57 -17.02
N HIS A 16 -38.02 -7.39 -17.47
CA HIS A 16 -37.35 -7.25 -18.76
C HIS A 16 -36.02 -8.03 -18.74
N ALA A 17 -35.98 -9.10 -19.53
CA ALA A 17 -34.79 -9.90 -19.79
C ALA A 17 -33.79 -9.09 -20.63
N ILE A 18 -32.78 -8.51 -19.97
CA ILE A 18 -31.60 -7.96 -20.66
C ILE A 18 -30.68 -9.13 -21.03
N LYS A 19 -30.75 -9.58 -22.30
CA LYS A 19 -29.76 -10.47 -22.91
C LYS A 19 -28.38 -9.80 -22.85
N ARG A 20 -27.44 -10.38 -22.10
CA ARG A 20 -26.01 -10.04 -22.22
C ARG A 20 -25.38 -10.86 -23.35
N PRO A 21 -24.51 -10.26 -24.18
CA PRO A 21 -23.86 -10.98 -25.27
C PRO A 21 -22.86 -12.01 -24.74
N ALA A 22 -22.87 -13.19 -25.36
CA ALA A 22 -21.83 -14.20 -25.21
C ALA A 22 -20.55 -13.69 -25.86
N LEU A 23 -19.46 -13.60 -25.10
CA LEU A 23 -18.12 -13.38 -25.64
C LEU A 23 -17.40 -14.73 -25.78
N PRO A 24 -16.83 -15.04 -26.97
CA PRO A 24 -16.12 -16.28 -27.23
C PRO A 24 -14.65 -16.15 -26.80
N GLY A 25 -14.02 -17.27 -26.45
CA GLY A 25 -12.58 -17.33 -26.25
C GLY A 25 -12.19 -17.94 -24.92
N GLY A 26 -12.19 -19.27 -24.86
CA GLY A 26 -11.56 -20.01 -23.79
C GLY A 26 -10.05 -19.79 -23.81
N LEU A 27 -9.51 -19.36 -22.67
CA LEU A 27 -8.17 -19.73 -22.24
C LEU A 27 -8.33 -20.32 -20.85
N PHE A 28 -8.18 -21.65 -20.77
CA PHE A 28 -8.19 -22.42 -19.54
C PHE A 28 -7.14 -21.85 -18.56
N CYS A 29 -7.59 -21.16 -17.51
CA CYS A 29 -6.75 -20.92 -16.35
C CYS A 29 -6.55 -22.25 -15.63
N ILE A 30 -5.34 -22.80 -15.69
CA ILE A 30 -4.90 -23.88 -14.82
C ILE A 30 -4.88 -23.31 -13.39
N CYS A 31 -5.95 -23.53 -12.65
CA CYS A 31 -5.99 -23.32 -11.21
C CYS A 31 -5.21 -24.47 -10.55
N PRO A 32 -4.23 -24.22 -9.67
CA PRO A 32 -3.54 -25.28 -8.94
C PRO A 32 -4.39 -25.87 -7.79
N TYR A 33 -5.69 -25.54 -7.71
CA TYR A 33 -6.61 -26.15 -6.76
C TYR A 33 -7.63 -27.05 -7.48
N PRO A 34 -7.69 -28.35 -7.15
CA PRO A 34 -8.72 -29.23 -7.69
C PRO A 34 -10.09 -28.88 -7.07
N PRO A 35 -11.19 -28.89 -7.84
CA PRO A 35 -12.52 -28.71 -7.29
C PRO A 35 -12.95 -29.99 -6.58
N LYS A 36 -13.05 -29.94 -5.25
CA LYS A 36 -13.85 -30.94 -4.52
C LYS A 36 -15.31 -30.48 -4.55
N THR A 37 -16.14 -31.28 -5.22
CA THR A 37 -17.59 -31.24 -5.14
C THR A 37 -18.03 -31.38 -3.67
N VAL A 38 -18.63 -30.33 -3.11
CA VAL A 38 -19.30 -30.37 -1.81
C VAL A 38 -20.80 -30.15 -2.07
N PRO A 39 -21.69 -31.07 -1.68
CA PRO A 39 -23.13 -30.80 -1.67
C PRO A 39 -23.43 -29.82 -0.53
N LEU A 40 -23.90 -28.62 -0.87
CA LEU A 40 -24.35 -27.62 0.09
C LEU A 40 -25.74 -28.00 0.62
N LEU A 41 -25.85 -28.29 1.91
CA LEU A 41 -27.12 -28.29 2.63
C LEU A 41 -27.63 -26.84 2.76
N PRO A 42 -28.94 -26.57 2.57
CA PRO A 42 -29.48 -25.22 2.65
C PRO A 42 -29.73 -24.82 4.11
N HIS A 43 -29.08 -23.74 4.58
CA HIS A 43 -29.42 -23.05 5.81
C HIS A 43 -30.22 -21.76 5.50
N PRO A 44 -31.22 -21.35 6.31
CA PRO A 44 -32.28 -20.43 5.86
C PRO A 44 -31.96 -18.92 5.90
N TRP A 45 -30.72 -18.50 6.19
CA TRP A 45 -30.45 -17.10 6.59
C TRP A 45 -29.34 -16.37 5.80
N HIS A 46 -29.22 -16.59 4.48
CA HIS A 46 -28.26 -15.81 3.69
C HIS A 46 -28.87 -15.16 2.45
N ASN A 47 -29.32 -13.91 2.62
CA ASN A 47 -29.23 -12.91 1.57
C ASN A 47 -27.74 -12.65 1.27
N ARG A 48 -27.20 -13.37 0.30
CA ARG A 48 -25.81 -13.23 -0.15
C ARG A 48 -25.77 -12.35 -1.41
N ALA A 49 -26.07 -11.07 -1.23
CA ALA A 49 -25.96 -10.05 -2.27
C ALA A 49 -24.99 -8.95 -1.82
N SER A 50 -23.70 -9.30 -1.71
CA SER A 50 -22.53 -8.39 -1.78
C SER A 50 -21.29 -9.12 -1.24
N LEU A 51 -20.82 -10.17 -1.92
CA LEU A 51 -19.41 -10.53 -1.79
C LEU A 51 -18.67 -9.67 -2.80
N PRO A 52 -17.85 -8.69 -2.39
CA PRO A 52 -17.03 -7.96 -3.33
C PRO A 52 -16.16 -9.00 -4.03
N GLU A 53 -16.18 -8.97 -5.36
CA GLU A 53 -15.33 -9.79 -6.20
C GLU A 53 -13.90 -9.69 -5.66
N ALA A 54 -13.42 -10.78 -5.07
CA ALA A 54 -12.06 -10.90 -4.60
C ALA A 54 -11.18 -10.81 -5.84
N ARG A 55 -10.72 -9.58 -6.13
CA ARG A 55 -9.60 -9.33 -7.03
C ARG A 55 -8.45 -10.15 -6.50
N CYS A 56 -8.22 -11.31 -7.11
CA CYS A 56 -7.04 -12.13 -6.88
C CYS A 56 -5.83 -11.34 -7.39
N SER A 57 -5.30 -10.46 -6.52
CA SER A 57 -4.09 -9.71 -6.79
C SER A 57 -2.91 -10.67 -6.76
N ARG A 58 -2.48 -11.06 -7.96
CA ARG A 58 -1.21 -11.74 -8.24
C ARG A 58 -0.05 -11.11 -7.46
N GLY A 59 0.75 -11.95 -6.82
CA GLY A 59 2.17 -11.68 -6.59
C GLY A 59 2.62 -11.69 -5.13
N ILE A 60 3.39 -12.71 -4.80
CA ILE A 60 4.13 -12.92 -3.56
C ILE A 60 4.99 -11.68 -3.21
N GLY A 61 4.60 -10.98 -2.13
CA GLY A 61 5.41 -10.75 -0.92
C GLY A 61 6.58 -9.75 -0.91
N ILE A 62 7.28 -9.46 -2.01
CA ILE A 62 8.50 -8.61 -1.98
C ILE A 62 8.41 -7.53 -3.06
N MET A 63 8.60 -6.25 -2.70
CA MET A 63 8.78 -5.20 -3.71
C MET A 63 10.24 -5.16 -4.12
N GLY A 64 10.52 -5.41 -5.40
CA GLY A 64 11.78 -5.00 -5.99
C GLY A 64 11.84 -3.47 -6.15
N PRO A 65 13.05 -2.89 -6.23
CA PRO A 65 13.26 -1.44 -6.33
C PRO A 65 12.56 -0.83 -7.55
N ILE A 66 12.67 -1.44 -8.72
CA ILE A 66 12.05 -0.95 -9.96
C ILE A 66 10.53 -0.88 -9.83
N LYS A 67 9.93 -1.93 -9.24
CA LYS A 67 8.48 -1.99 -9.02
C LYS A 67 8.02 -0.90 -8.06
N ALA A 68 8.80 -0.58 -7.03
CA ALA A 68 8.51 0.51 -6.10
C ALA A 68 8.47 1.86 -6.83
N ILE A 69 9.51 2.15 -7.61
CA ILE A 69 9.63 3.41 -8.36
C ILE A 69 8.44 3.57 -9.32
N VAL A 70 8.17 2.55 -10.15
CA VAL A 70 7.04 2.58 -11.09
C VAL A 70 5.71 2.77 -10.36
N THR A 71 5.50 2.08 -9.22
CA THR A 71 4.26 2.22 -8.45
C THR A 71 4.10 3.64 -7.90
N CYS A 72 5.18 4.29 -7.46
CA CYS A 72 5.15 5.67 -6.99
C CYS A 72 4.71 6.65 -8.09
N TYR A 73 5.25 6.50 -9.30
CA TYR A 73 4.88 7.34 -10.44
C TYR A 73 3.47 7.05 -10.97
N VAL A 74 3.06 5.78 -11.03
CA VAL A 74 1.71 5.40 -11.48
C VAL A 74 0.64 5.90 -10.50
N LYS A 75 0.92 5.85 -9.19
CA LYS A 75 -0.02 6.27 -8.14
C LYS A 75 0.21 7.70 -7.67
N ILE A 76 0.87 8.55 -8.47
CA ILE A 76 1.26 9.91 -8.05
C ILE A 76 0.06 10.74 -7.58
N PHE A 77 -1.08 10.71 -8.29
CA PHE A 77 -2.28 11.48 -7.95
C PHE A 77 -3.28 10.73 -7.06
N ASN A 78 -2.98 9.50 -6.63
CA ASN A 78 -3.86 8.74 -5.77
C ASN A 78 -3.45 8.90 -4.30
N PHE A 79 -4.09 9.83 -3.59
CA PHE A 79 -3.81 10.09 -2.18
C PHE A 79 -4.64 9.24 -1.22
N ALA A 80 -5.70 8.58 -1.69
CA ALA A 80 -6.60 7.81 -0.82
C ALA A 80 -6.02 6.44 -0.42
N ASP A 81 -5.14 5.89 -1.25
CA ASP A 81 -4.63 4.52 -1.11
C ASP A 81 -3.54 4.38 -0.02
N ARG A 82 -3.15 3.14 0.27
CA ARG A 82 -2.09 2.78 1.22
C ARG A 82 -0.81 2.40 0.49
N ALA A 83 0.33 2.84 1.03
CA ALA A 83 1.65 2.45 0.54
C ALA A 83 2.35 1.56 1.56
N ARG A 84 2.99 0.49 1.08
CA ARG A 84 3.81 -0.39 1.92
C ARG A 84 5.14 0.26 2.25
N GLN A 85 5.74 -0.14 3.38
CA GLN A 85 7.05 0.34 3.81
C GLN A 85 8.14 0.19 2.73
N ALA A 86 8.24 -0.97 2.08
CA ALA A 86 9.22 -1.19 1.03
C ALA A 86 9.06 -0.26 -0.19
N GLU A 87 7.82 0.16 -0.52
CA GLU A 87 7.57 1.11 -1.62
C GLU A 87 8.18 2.48 -1.29
N TYR A 88 7.95 2.95 -0.05
CA TYR A 88 8.48 4.21 0.45
C TYR A 88 10.02 4.20 0.50
N TRP A 89 10.64 3.21 1.16
CA TRP A 89 12.09 3.22 1.38
C TRP A 89 12.91 3.02 0.10
N TRP A 90 12.42 2.22 -0.86
CA TRP A 90 13.08 2.14 -2.17
C TRP A 90 13.01 3.47 -2.92
N PHE A 91 11.87 4.17 -2.83
CA PHE A 91 11.72 5.48 -3.45
C PHE A 91 12.61 6.54 -2.77
N VAL A 92 12.71 6.54 -1.44
CA VAL A 92 13.64 7.40 -0.69
C VAL A 92 15.10 7.15 -1.08
N LEU A 93 15.50 5.88 -1.22
CA LEU A 93 16.85 5.55 -1.67
C LEU A 93 17.11 6.06 -3.10
N PHE A 94 16.19 5.80 -4.02
CA PHE A 94 16.26 6.29 -5.40
C PHE A 94 16.37 7.82 -5.43
N GLN A 95 15.52 8.52 -4.69
CA GLN A 95 15.55 9.98 -4.57
C GLN A 95 16.89 10.49 -4.04
N THR A 96 17.41 9.85 -3.00
CA THR A 96 18.69 10.19 -2.38
C THR A 96 19.83 10.07 -3.39
N LEU A 97 19.88 8.97 -4.15
CA LEU A 97 20.90 8.76 -5.20
C LEU A 97 20.81 9.79 -6.33
N VAL A 98 19.60 10.12 -6.77
CA VAL A 98 19.38 11.16 -7.79
C VAL A 98 19.88 12.52 -7.29
N ILE A 99 19.62 12.87 -6.04
CA ILE A 99 20.08 14.13 -5.44
C ILE A 99 21.60 14.17 -5.35
N PHE A 100 22.25 13.11 -4.86
CA PHE A 100 23.71 13.04 -4.81
C PHE A 100 24.33 13.15 -6.21
N GLY A 101 23.76 12.47 -7.21
CA GLY A 101 24.19 12.56 -8.60
C GLY A 101 24.03 13.98 -9.18
N ALA A 102 22.91 14.64 -8.88
CA ALA A 102 22.66 16.02 -9.32
C ALA A 102 23.63 17.02 -8.67
N ILE A 103 23.89 16.88 -7.36
CA ILE A 103 24.87 17.71 -6.65
C ILE A 103 26.27 17.49 -7.23
N PHE A 104 26.67 16.24 -7.47
CA PHE A 104 27.97 15.94 -8.05
C PHE A 104 28.11 16.52 -9.47
N ALA A 105 27.10 16.34 -10.32
CA ALA A 105 27.07 16.90 -11.67
C ALA A 105 27.15 18.44 -11.66
N TRP A 106 26.40 19.08 -10.76
CA TRP A 106 26.45 20.52 -10.57
C TRP A 106 27.81 21.01 -10.05
N GLY A 107 28.38 20.32 -9.07
CA GLY A 107 29.71 20.64 -8.55
C GLY A 107 30.78 20.52 -9.62
N TYR A 108 30.67 19.50 -10.49
CA TYR A 108 31.57 19.33 -11.62
C TYR A 108 31.47 20.46 -12.65
N THR A 109 30.25 20.88 -13.03
CA THR A 109 30.09 22.00 -13.97
C THR A 109 30.61 23.30 -13.38
N VAL A 110 30.35 23.57 -12.10
CA VAL A 110 30.88 24.75 -11.39
C VAL A 110 32.41 24.71 -11.34
N ALA A 111 33.02 23.57 -11.00
CA ALA A 111 34.47 23.43 -10.95
C ALA A 111 35.13 23.69 -12.31
N MET A 112 34.52 23.20 -13.40
CA MET A 112 34.99 23.48 -14.76
C MET A 112 34.84 24.96 -15.13
N ARG A 113 33.72 25.61 -14.78
CA ARG A 113 33.50 27.05 -15.02
C ARG A 113 34.49 27.93 -14.28
N VAL A 114 34.78 27.62 -13.02
CA VAL A 114 35.76 28.36 -12.20
C VAL A 114 37.16 28.34 -12.82
N GLN A 115 37.54 27.24 -13.47
CA GLN A 115 38.85 27.12 -14.12
C GLN A 115 38.89 27.76 -15.51
N SER A 116 37.76 27.79 -16.24
CA SER A 116 37.71 28.31 -17.61
C SER A 116 37.45 29.82 -17.70
N ASP A 117 36.79 30.42 -16.70
CA ASP A 117 36.21 31.75 -16.87
C ASP A 117 37.16 32.86 -16.41
N PRO A 118 37.58 33.78 -17.30
CA PRO A 118 38.43 34.91 -16.92
C PRO A 118 37.71 35.89 -15.98
N ALA A 119 36.38 35.84 -15.92
CA ALA A 119 35.55 36.57 -14.95
C ALA A 119 35.81 36.14 -13.49
N PHE A 120 36.37 34.96 -13.25
CA PHE A 120 36.84 34.57 -11.92
C PHE A 120 37.97 35.46 -11.40
N ALA A 121 38.76 36.09 -12.28
CA ALA A 121 39.75 37.08 -11.86
C ALA A 121 39.08 38.39 -11.35
N GLN A 122 37.93 38.78 -11.91
CA GLN A 122 37.14 39.93 -11.45
C GLN A 122 36.46 39.67 -10.10
N PHE A 123 36.13 38.40 -9.81
CA PHE A 123 35.66 37.95 -8.49
C PHE A 123 36.69 38.27 -7.39
N LEU A 124 37.99 38.11 -7.67
CA LEU A 124 39.06 38.34 -6.69
C LEU A 124 39.35 39.83 -6.41
N GLN A 125 38.86 40.75 -7.26
CA GLN A 125 39.32 42.16 -7.26
C GLN A 125 38.22 43.19 -6.95
N SER A 126 36.95 42.82 -6.92
CA SER A 126 35.85 43.77 -6.72
C SER A 126 34.99 43.46 -5.49
N PRO A 127 34.63 44.48 -4.68
CA PRO A 127 33.60 44.33 -3.66
C PRO A 127 32.24 44.12 -4.37
N GLY A 128 31.74 42.89 -4.35
CA GLY A 128 30.50 42.48 -5.03
C GLY A 128 30.68 41.54 -6.24
N GLY A 129 31.91 41.35 -6.73
CA GLY A 129 32.20 40.36 -7.77
C GLY A 129 31.88 38.93 -7.34
N ALA A 130 31.97 38.68 -6.03
CA ALA A 130 31.57 37.41 -5.42
C ALA A 130 30.10 37.09 -5.60
N GLU A 131 29.23 38.04 -5.31
CA GLU A 131 27.78 37.86 -5.42
C GLU A 131 27.37 37.72 -6.89
N ALA A 132 27.93 38.53 -7.79
CA ALA A 132 27.64 38.48 -9.21
C ALA A 132 28.05 37.14 -9.85
N TYR A 133 29.24 36.63 -9.50
CA TYR A 133 29.73 35.35 -10.00
C TYR A 133 28.93 34.18 -9.43
N VAL A 134 28.63 34.18 -8.12
CA VAL A 134 27.77 33.15 -7.51
C VAL A 134 26.39 33.15 -8.17
N ASN A 135 25.79 34.33 -8.37
CA ASN A 135 24.49 34.43 -9.02
C ASN A 135 24.53 33.95 -10.49
N SER A 136 25.62 34.15 -11.22
CA SER A 136 25.74 33.66 -12.60
C SER A 136 25.79 32.12 -12.68
N LEU A 137 26.36 31.47 -11.66
CA LEU A 137 26.34 30.01 -11.56
C LEU A 137 24.89 29.50 -11.41
N PHE A 138 24.05 30.18 -10.63
CA PHE A 138 22.72 29.68 -10.27
C PHE A 138 21.57 30.20 -11.15
N ALA A 139 21.61 31.45 -11.61
CA ALA A 139 20.46 32.16 -12.19
C ALA A 139 19.85 31.50 -13.43
N GLY A 140 20.66 30.85 -14.27
CA GLY A 140 20.17 30.19 -15.48
C GLY A 140 19.56 28.81 -15.24
N TYR A 141 20.22 27.97 -14.43
CA TYR A 141 19.88 26.54 -14.35
C TYR A 141 18.96 26.19 -13.18
N VAL A 142 19.08 26.93 -12.07
CA VAL A 142 18.31 26.65 -10.84
C VAL A 142 16.80 26.75 -11.04
N PRO A 143 16.20 27.78 -11.68
CA PRO A 143 14.75 27.85 -11.78
C PRO A 143 14.15 26.67 -12.56
N TYR A 144 14.76 26.27 -13.68
CA TYR A 144 14.30 25.10 -14.46
C TYR A 144 14.51 23.79 -13.69
N PHE A 145 15.65 23.66 -13.01
CA PHE A 145 15.94 22.49 -12.18
C PHE A 145 14.94 22.36 -11.03
N VAL A 146 14.60 23.46 -10.35
CA VAL A 146 13.63 23.49 -9.25
C VAL A 146 12.24 23.07 -9.74
N VAL A 147 11.77 23.63 -10.86
CA VAL A 147 10.44 23.25 -11.41
C VAL A 147 10.42 21.78 -11.81
N GLY A 148 11.45 21.30 -12.51
CA GLY A 148 11.58 19.89 -12.89
C GLY A 148 11.64 18.97 -11.67
N TYR A 149 12.39 19.36 -10.63
CA TYR A 149 12.52 18.62 -9.40
C TYR A 149 11.19 18.52 -8.63
N VAL A 150 10.47 19.63 -8.52
CA VAL A 150 9.18 19.65 -7.82
C VAL A 150 8.20 18.68 -8.49
N ILE A 151 8.11 18.71 -9.82
CA ILE A 151 7.15 17.88 -10.56
C ILE A 151 7.56 16.40 -10.55
N LEU A 152 8.84 16.10 -10.84
CA LEU A 152 9.30 14.73 -11.05
C LEU A 152 9.66 13.98 -9.77
N PHE A 153 9.97 14.69 -8.69
CA PHE A 153 10.55 14.09 -7.48
C PHE A 153 9.78 14.46 -6.23
N TRP A 154 9.47 15.76 -6.05
CA TRP A 154 8.76 16.21 -4.86
C TRP A 154 7.29 15.77 -4.83
N LEU A 155 6.56 15.87 -5.95
CA LEU A 155 5.16 15.42 -6.02
C LEU A 155 4.99 13.90 -5.75
N PRO A 156 5.77 12.99 -6.39
CA PRO A 156 5.71 11.58 -6.02
C PRO A 156 6.12 11.31 -4.58
N MET A 157 7.13 12.03 -4.05
CA MET A 157 7.56 11.91 -2.65
C MET A 157 6.43 12.29 -1.69
N LEU A 158 5.74 13.39 -1.97
CA LEU A 158 4.59 13.83 -1.18
C LEU A 158 3.47 12.79 -1.21
N SER A 159 3.13 12.29 -2.41
CA SER A 159 2.10 11.27 -2.61
C SER A 159 2.40 9.99 -1.83
N VAL A 160 3.60 9.41 -1.97
CA VAL A 160 3.94 8.18 -1.25
C VAL A 160 4.01 8.40 0.26
N SER A 161 4.44 9.59 0.71
CA SER A 161 4.47 9.94 2.13
C SER A 161 3.06 9.99 2.75
N VAL A 162 2.09 10.60 2.06
CA VAL A 162 0.67 10.59 2.48
C VAL A 162 0.13 9.16 2.53
N ARG A 163 0.33 8.38 1.45
CA ARG A 163 -0.14 6.99 1.38
C ARG A 163 0.49 6.09 2.45
N ARG A 164 1.74 6.37 2.83
CA ARG A 164 2.43 5.64 3.89
C ARG A 164 1.91 6.01 5.27
N LEU A 165 1.57 7.26 5.48
CA LEU A 165 0.96 7.76 6.70
C LEU A 165 -0.43 7.13 6.91
N HIS A 166 -1.21 7.00 5.82
CA HIS A 166 -2.48 6.27 5.78
C HIS A 166 -2.32 4.78 6.14
N ASP A 167 -1.18 4.17 5.79
CA ASP A 167 -0.89 2.78 6.18
C ASP A 167 -0.72 2.61 7.70
N THR A 168 -0.40 3.68 8.43
CA THR A 168 -0.36 3.69 9.91
C THR A 168 -1.63 4.27 10.54
N ASP A 169 -2.71 4.37 9.76
CA ASP A 169 -4.01 4.93 10.14
C ASP A 169 -3.91 6.38 10.66
N ARG A 170 -3.07 7.21 10.02
CA ARG A 170 -2.94 8.63 10.32
C ARG A 170 -3.25 9.44 9.07
N GLY A 171 -3.91 10.60 9.21
CA GLY A 171 -4.22 11.47 8.08
C GLY A 171 -3.02 12.29 7.61
N GLY A 172 -3.04 12.81 6.37
CA GLY A 172 -1.95 13.57 5.75
C GLY A 172 -1.42 14.79 6.53
N ILE A 173 -2.19 15.32 7.48
CA ILE A 173 -1.80 16.48 8.31
C ILE A 173 -0.54 16.22 9.15
N TRP A 174 -0.22 14.96 9.46
CA TRP A 174 1.02 14.62 10.17
C TRP A 174 2.29 14.94 9.36
N LEU A 175 2.19 15.23 8.05
CA LEU A 175 3.31 15.74 7.27
C LEU A 175 3.84 17.09 7.80
N PHE A 176 2.96 17.94 8.33
CA PHE A 176 3.34 19.26 8.85
C PHE A 176 4.24 19.20 10.08
N ILE A 177 4.42 18.02 10.69
CA ILE A 177 5.41 17.82 11.76
C ILE A 177 6.83 18.11 11.25
N ASN A 178 7.11 17.91 9.95
CA ASN A 178 8.39 18.29 9.35
C ASN A 178 8.65 19.81 9.36
N LEU A 179 7.66 20.65 9.65
CA LEU A 179 7.85 22.10 9.84
C LEU A 179 8.60 22.41 11.14
N MET A 180 8.55 21.52 12.13
CA MET A 180 9.36 21.64 13.34
C MET A 180 10.80 21.15 13.06
N PRO A 181 11.81 22.03 13.11
CA PRO A 181 13.17 21.65 12.80
C PRO A 181 13.69 20.61 13.82
N LEU A 182 14.58 19.73 13.36
CA LEU A 182 15.21 18.64 14.13
C LEU A 182 14.23 17.56 14.63
N ILE A 183 13.32 17.89 15.54
CA ILE A 183 12.40 16.93 16.18
C ILE A 183 11.42 16.36 15.16
N GLY A 184 10.92 17.21 14.26
CA GLY A 184 9.93 16.83 13.26
C GLY A 184 10.42 15.72 12.32
N PRO A 185 11.54 15.93 11.61
CA PRO A 185 12.13 14.91 10.74
C PRO A 185 12.48 13.60 11.46
N ILE A 186 12.98 13.66 12.70
CA ILE A 186 13.31 12.46 13.48
C ILE A 186 12.04 11.65 13.76
N TRP A 187 11.00 12.31 14.29
CA TRP A 187 9.72 11.67 14.58
C TRP A 187 9.04 11.13 13.31
N PHE A 188 9.04 11.91 12.24
CA PHE A 188 8.48 11.51 10.96
C PHE A 188 9.20 10.29 10.39
N THR A 189 10.53 10.24 10.49
CA THR A 189 11.33 9.08 10.05
C THR A 189 10.97 7.83 10.84
N VAL A 190 10.85 7.94 12.16
CA VAL A 190 10.37 6.84 13.02
C VAL A 190 9.01 6.36 12.52
N LEU A 191 8.08 7.27 12.25
CA LEU A 191 6.74 6.95 11.75
C LEU A 191 6.77 6.17 10.42
N MET A 192 7.68 6.53 9.51
CA MET A 192 7.84 5.83 8.23
C MET A 192 8.50 4.44 8.38
N CYS A 193 9.21 4.21 9.49
CA CYS A 193 9.79 2.91 9.87
C CYS A 193 8.79 1.97 10.56
N LEU A 194 7.75 2.49 11.22
CA LEU A 194 6.80 1.67 11.98
C LEU A 194 5.99 0.72 11.07
N PRO A 195 5.67 -0.51 11.49
CA PRO A 195 4.81 -1.39 10.70
C PRO A 195 3.41 -0.77 10.51
N GLY A 196 2.85 -0.90 9.30
CA GLY A 196 1.47 -0.47 9.01
C GLY A 196 0.40 -1.33 9.70
N THR A 197 -0.81 -0.80 9.79
CA THR A 197 -1.98 -1.49 10.37
C THR A 197 -2.29 -2.77 9.61
N ARG A 198 -2.70 -3.81 10.34
CA ARG A 198 -3.01 -5.12 9.76
C ARG A 198 -4.47 -5.17 9.32
N GLY A 199 -4.71 -5.79 8.17
CA GLY A 199 -6.06 -5.87 7.61
C GLY A 199 -6.54 -4.52 7.07
N ASP A 200 -7.85 -4.42 6.87
CA ASP A 200 -8.49 -3.23 6.31
C ASP A 200 -8.49 -2.09 7.33
N ASN A 201 -8.18 -0.88 6.88
CA ASN A 201 -8.29 0.34 7.68
C ASN A 201 -9.19 1.35 6.96
N ARG A 202 -9.38 2.55 7.56
CA ARG A 202 -10.26 3.59 6.99
C ARG A 202 -9.87 4.05 5.57
N PHE A 203 -8.61 3.83 5.16
CA PHE A 203 -8.03 4.23 3.88
C PHE A 203 -7.98 3.08 2.86
N GLY A 204 -8.34 1.86 3.24
CA GLY A 204 -8.43 0.70 2.35
C GLY A 204 -7.78 -0.57 2.89
N GLY A 205 -7.74 -1.60 2.04
CA GLY A 205 -7.24 -2.92 2.39
C GLY A 205 -5.72 -2.97 2.62
N ASP A 206 -5.26 -4.00 3.33
CA ASP A 206 -3.83 -4.19 3.61
C ASP A 206 -3.02 -4.29 2.29
N PRO A 207 -1.99 -3.44 2.07
CA PRO A 207 -1.16 -3.52 0.87
C PRO A 207 -0.33 -4.82 0.81
N ILE A 208 -0.25 -5.58 1.91
CA ILE A 208 0.43 -6.88 2.00
C ILE A 208 -0.61 -8.00 1.97
N SER A 209 -0.85 -8.57 0.78
CA SER A 209 -1.88 -9.60 0.54
C SER A 209 -1.69 -10.91 1.31
N ASN A 210 -0.46 -11.28 1.67
CA ASN A 210 -0.13 -12.51 2.41
C ASN A 210 0.58 -12.22 3.73
N ARG A 211 0.20 -11.14 4.41
CA ARG A 211 0.72 -10.86 5.75
C ARG A 211 0.28 -12.01 6.65
N LYS A 212 1.23 -12.81 7.15
CA LYS A 212 0.92 -13.87 8.11
C LYS A 212 0.12 -13.22 9.25
N ALA A 213 -1.08 -13.75 9.50
CA ALA A 213 -1.82 -13.36 10.69
C ALA A 213 -0.88 -13.51 11.90
N PRO A 214 -0.93 -12.60 12.89
CA PRO A 214 -0.25 -12.86 14.15
C PRO A 214 -0.57 -14.29 14.56
N ILE A 215 0.46 -15.08 14.87
CA ILE A 215 0.25 -16.35 15.54
C ILE A 215 -0.60 -15.99 16.75
N PRO A 216 -1.83 -16.52 16.86
CA PRO A 216 -2.76 -16.09 17.88
C PRO A 216 -2.06 -16.33 19.20
N PHE A 217 -1.73 -15.23 19.89
CA PHE A 217 -1.18 -15.11 21.23
C PHE A 217 -0.56 -16.38 21.79
N HIS A 218 0.74 -16.37 22.08
CA HIS A 218 1.32 -17.43 22.89
C HIS A 218 0.50 -17.59 24.19
N PRO A 219 0.09 -18.81 24.60
CA PRO A 219 -0.80 -19.05 25.74
C PRO A 219 -0.42 -18.30 27.02
N ALA A 220 0.89 -18.07 27.23
CA ALA A 220 1.42 -17.29 28.33
C ALA A 220 0.84 -15.86 28.46
N PHE A 221 0.52 -15.18 27.34
CA PHE A 221 0.00 -13.80 27.36
C PHE A 221 -1.53 -13.72 27.32
N ALA A 222 -2.24 -14.86 27.38
CA ALA A 222 -3.71 -14.87 27.37
C ALA A 222 -4.32 -14.15 28.57
N GLY A 223 -3.60 -14.11 29.70
CA GLY A 223 -4.01 -13.44 30.93
C GLY A 223 -4.02 -11.91 30.88
N GLU A 224 -3.38 -11.28 29.90
CA GLU A 224 -3.29 -9.81 29.81
C GLU A 224 -4.31 -9.19 28.86
N LEU A 225 -4.93 -9.99 28.00
CA LEU A 225 -5.88 -9.51 27.00
C LEU A 225 -7.19 -9.01 27.65
N GLN A 226 -7.79 -7.96 27.09
CA GLN A 226 -9.11 -7.48 27.52
C GLN A 226 -10.23 -8.13 26.68
N GLY A 227 -11.43 -8.27 27.26
CA GLY A 227 -12.54 -9.15 26.82
C GLY A 227 -12.63 -9.50 25.33
N GLU A 228 -12.93 -8.52 24.47
CA GLU A 228 -13.16 -8.77 23.04
C GLU A 228 -11.91 -9.34 22.32
N GLU A 229 -10.71 -8.94 22.74
CA GLU A 229 -9.46 -9.45 22.19
C GLU A 229 -9.17 -10.88 22.66
N ARG A 230 -9.55 -11.22 23.91
CA ARG A 230 -9.49 -12.60 24.42
C ARG A 230 -10.36 -13.53 23.59
N ASP A 231 -11.60 -13.12 23.34
CA ASP A 231 -12.57 -13.94 22.63
C ASP A 231 -12.13 -14.19 21.19
N ARG A 232 -11.66 -13.15 20.50
CA ARG A 232 -11.07 -13.28 19.14
C ARG A 232 -9.85 -14.20 19.14
N ALA A 233 -8.97 -14.09 20.13
CA ALA A 233 -7.78 -14.93 20.24
C ALA A 233 -8.13 -16.40 20.50
N GLU A 234 -9.13 -16.68 21.34
CA GLU A 234 -9.56 -18.03 21.65
C GLU A 234 -10.23 -18.71 20.45
N VAL A 235 -11.10 -18.00 19.73
CA VAL A 235 -11.71 -18.49 18.48
C VAL A 235 -10.64 -18.80 17.44
N ALA A 236 -9.64 -17.94 17.29
CA ALA A 236 -8.53 -18.17 16.38
C ALA A 236 -7.71 -19.42 16.76
N ARG A 237 -7.43 -19.63 18.06
CA ARG A 237 -6.75 -20.85 18.55
C ARG A 237 -7.57 -22.12 18.28
N ARG A 238 -8.86 -22.12 18.63
CA ARG A 238 -9.75 -23.29 18.40
C ARG A 238 -9.82 -23.65 16.92
N THR A 239 -9.89 -22.63 16.06
CA THR A 239 -9.94 -22.82 14.60
C THR A 239 -8.60 -23.36 14.08
N ALA A 240 -7.47 -22.81 14.51
CA ALA A 240 -6.14 -23.28 14.13
C ALA A 240 -5.85 -24.71 14.61
N ALA A 241 -6.22 -25.05 15.84
CA ALA A 241 -6.09 -26.40 16.39
C ALA A 241 -6.95 -27.41 15.61
N ARG A 242 -8.20 -27.04 15.29
CA ARG A 242 -9.09 -27.86 14.46
C ARG A 242 -8.51 -28.10 13.08
N ASP A 243 -7.97 -27.06 12.45
CA ASP A 243 -7.35 -27.15 11.12
C ASP A 243 -6.06 -27.99 11.14
N TYR A 244 -5.24 -27.85 12.19
CA TYR A 244 -4.06 -28.68 12.41
C TYR A 244 -4.44 -30.16 12.53
N TYR A 245 -5.42 -30.46 13.38
CA TYR A 245 -5.89 -31.83 13.61
C TYR A 245 -6.44 -32.44 12.32
N LYS A 246 -7.28 -31.71 11.59
CA LYS A 246 -7.84 -32.15 10.30
C LYS A 246 -6.79 -32.44 9.23
N ARG A 247 -5.72 -31.65 9.15
CA ARG A 247 -4.74 -31.76 8.07
C ARG A 247 -3.60 -32.73 8.37
N ARG A 248 -3.15 -32.81 9.63
CA ARG A 248 -1.97 -33.61 10.01
C ARG A 248 -2.31 -34.88 10.76
N VAL A 249 -3.28 -34.83 11.68
CA VAL A 249 -3.54 -35.92 12.63
C VAL A 249 -4.61 -36.88 12.10
N LEU A 250 -5.69 -36.36 11.52
CA LEU A 250 -6.78 -37.18 10.99
C LEU A 250 -6.32 -38.16 9.90
N PRO A 251 -5.53 -37.75 8.89
CA PRO A 251 -5.07 -38.66 7.86
C PRO A 251 -4.19 -39.79 8.40
N SER A 252 -3.31 -39.49 9.38
CA SER A 252 -2.43 -40.52 9.97
C SER A 252 -3.19 -41.54 10.81
N ILE A 253 -4.26 -41.12 11.50
CA ILE A 253 -5.15 -42.05 12.22
C ILE A 253 -5.87 -42.94 11.21
N GLN A 254 -6.47 -42.34 10.17
CA GLN A 254 -7.22 -43.08 9.14
C GLN A 254 -6.35 -44.09 8.38
N SER A 255 -5.09 -43.76 8.09
CA SER A 255 -4.15 -44.67 7.44
C SER A 255 -3.63 -45.79 8.35
N SER A 256 -3.68 -45.62 9.68
CA SER A 256 -3.27 -46.65 10.65
C SER A 256 -4.38 -47.65 10.97
N SER A 257 -5.64 -47.28 10.67
CA SER A 257 -6.83 -48.10 10.90
C SER A 257 -7.28 -48.91 9.69
N ALA A 258 -6.58 -48.78 8.56
CA ALA A 258 -6.82 -49.51 7.31
C ALA A 258 -5.73 -50.57 7.12
#